data_AF-A0A7G5MWJ1-F1
#
_entry.id   AF-A0A7G5MWJ1-F1
#
_cell.length_a   1.000
_cell.length_b   1.000
_cell.length_c   1.000
_cell.angle_alpha   90.00
_cell.angle_beta   90.00
_cell.angle_gamma   90.00
#
_symmetry.space_group_name_H-M   'P 1'
#
loop_
_entity.id
_entity.type
_entity.pdbx_description
1 polymer ?
#
loop_
_entity_poly.entity_id
_entity_poly.type
_entity_poly.pdbx_seq_one_letter_code
_entity_poly.pdbx_strand_id
1 'polypeptide(L)'
;MTEDFVFNEKVHAFLIGSFYQKMKEAEGPAGVECFRKAVQKTAEQRGHRMALRAMRDKKPLDYNTYMAYGEIYATLPGKMEMAGEYPGL
;
A
#
# COMPACT_ATOMS: atom_id res chain seq x y z
N MET A 1 0.40 -24.85 -16.33
CA MET A 1 -0.21 -23.75 -15.57
C MET A 1 0.93 -23.05 -14.86
N THR A 2 1.33 -21.87 -15.34
CA THR A 2 2.26 -21.02 -14.60
C THR A 2 1.52 -20.56 -13.35
N GLU A 3 2.08 -20.81 -12.17
CA GLU A 3 1.56 -20.19 -10.95
C GLU A 3 1.64 -18.67 -11.12
N ASP A 4 0.50 -18.00 -11.19
CA ASP A 4 0.46 -16.55 -11.28
C ASP A 4 1.07 -15.96 -10.01
N PHE A 5 2.18 -15.25 -10.17
CA PHE A 5 2.85 -14.58 -9.06
C PHE A 5 1.97 -13.43 -8.54
N VAL A 6 1.41 -13.60 -7.34
CA VAL A 6 0.59 -12.57 -6.69
C VAL A 6 1.49 -11.62 -5.89
N PHE A 7 1.49 -10.35 -6.29
CA PHE A 7 2.09 -9.26 -5.49
C PHE A 7 1.24 -8.98 -4.24
N ASN A 8 1.51 -9.74 -3.20
CA ASN A 8 0.87 -9.62 -1.89
C ASN A 8 1.70 -8.76 -0.92
N GLU A 9 1.19 -8.55 0.28
CA GLU A 9 1.81 -7.78 1.36
C GLU A 9 3.20 -8.29 1.75
N LYS A 10 3.46 -9.61 1.64
CA LYS A 10 4.77 -10.19 1.97
C LYS A 10 5.82 -9.82 0.92
N VAL A 11 5.45 -9.92 -0.36
CA VAL A 11 6.32 -9.48 -1.48
C VAL A 11 6.60 -7.98 -1.35
N HIS A 12 5.57 -7.19 -1.08
CA HIS A 12 5.71 -5.74 -0.89
C HIS A 12 6.63 -5.39 0.30
N ALA A 13 6.46 -6.07 1.45
CA ALA A 13 7.31 -5.88 2.61
C ALA A 13 8.77 -6.27 2.34
N PHE A 14 8.99 -7.37 1.62
CA PHE A 14 10.33 -7.80 1.23
C PHE A 14 11.02 -6.76 0.36
N LEU A 15 10.36 -6.30 -0.72
CA LEU A 15 10.93 -5.31 -1.64
C LEU A 15 11.29 -3.99 -0.94
N ILE A 16 10.39 -3.47 -0.09
CA ILE A 16 10.64 -2.24 0.66
C ILE A 16 11.78 -2.42 1.66
N GLY A 17 11.83 -3.56 2.36
CA GLY A 17 12.91 -3.88 3.30
C GLY A 17 14.27 -3.99 2.62
N SER A 18 14.33 -4.69 1.48
CA SER A 18 15.56 -4.80 0.68
C SER A 18 16.01 -3.45 0.13
N PHE A 19 15.07 -2.62 -0.36
CA PHE A 19 15.38 -1.28 -0.83
C PHE A 19 15.94 -0.41 0.29
N TYR A 20 15.30 -0.41 1.47
CA TYR A 20 15.80 0.29 2.65
C TYR A 20 17.23 -0.13 3.01
N GLN A 21 17.49 -1.44 3.06
CA GLN A 21 18.80 -1.96 3.38
C GLN A 21 19.86 -1.45 2.39
N LYS A 22 19.58 -1.54 1.08
CA LYS A 22 20.50 -1.06 0.03
C LYS A 22 20.72 0.44 0.06
N MET A 23 19.66 1.21 0.32
CA MET A 23 19.76 2.66 0.42
C MET A 23 20.58 3.09 1.66
N LYS A 24 20.39 2.41 2.79
CA LYS A 24 21.18 2.64 4.01
C LYS A 24 22.65 2.24 3.83
N GLU A 25 22.92 1.12 3.16
CA GLU A 25 24.29 0.67 2.84
C GLU A 25 25.02 1.68 1.95
N ALA A 26 24.35 2.24 0.94
CA ALA A 26 24.96 3.18 -0.01
C ALA A 26 25.15 4.60 0.54
N GLU A 27 24.16 5.14 1.24
CA GLU A 27 24.07 6.58 1.57
C GLU A 27 24.10 6.87 3.08
N GLY A 28 24.22 5.83 3.92
CA GLY A 28 24.29 5.96 5.37
C GLY A 28 23.08 6.71 5.96
N PRO A 29 23.28 7.64 6.92
CA PRO A 29 22.19 8.39 7.55
C PRO A 29 21.34 9.22 6.57
N ALA A 30 21.94 9.79 5.51
CA ALA A 30 21.21 10.57 4.52
C ALA A 30 20.22 9.70 3.73
N GLY A 31 20.62 8.46 3.41
CA GLY A 31 19.75 7.46 2.79
C GLY A 31 18.54 7.12 3.64
N VAL A 32 18.73 6.97 4.95
CA VAL A 32 17.63 6.69 5.90
C VAL A 32 16.61 7.83 5.92
N GLU A 33 17.07 9.09 5.97
CA GLU A 33 16.17 10.24 5.95
C GLU A 33 15.43 10.38 4.62
N CYS A 34 16.11 10.15 3.49
CA CYS A 34 15.49 10.17 2.17
C CYS A 34 14.43 9.06 2.05
N PHE A 35 14.73 7.84 2.48
CA PHE A 35 13.79 6.73 2.51
C PHE A 35 12.55 7.06 3.34
N ARG A 36 12.73 7.63 4.55
CA ARG A 36 11.62 8.05 5.41
C ARG A 36 10.70 9.04 4.70
N LYS A 37 11.27 10.02 4.00
CA LYS A 37 10.50 11.01 3.21
C LYS A 37 9.77 10.36 2.03
N ALA A 38 10.42 9.41 1.35
CA ALA A 38 9.80 8.67 0.25
C ALA A 38 8.59 7.85 0.74
N VAL A 39 8.75 7.11 1.84
CA VAL A 39 7.65 6.33 2.44
C VAL A 39 6.50 7.23 2.87
N GLN A 40 6.80 8.34 3.54
CA GLN A 40 5.78 9.33 3.93
C GLN A 40 5.00 9.84 2.71
N LYS A 41 5.71 10.26 1.65
CA LYS A 41 5.07 10.80 0.45
C LYS A 41 4.18 9.77 -0.24
N THR A 42 4.65 8.52 -0.34
CA THR A 42 3.88 7.42 -0.93
C THR A 42 2.61 7.14 -0.11
N ALA A 43 2.70 7.15 1.22
CA ALA A 43 1.54 6.96 2.10
C ALA A 43 0.51 8.09 1.94
N GLU A 44 0.96 9.35 1.87
CA GLU A 44 0.10 10.51 1.63
C GLU A 44 -0.62 10.42 0.28
N GLN A 45 0.10 10.07 -0.79
CA GLN A 45 -0.48 9.89 -2.12
C GLN A 45 -1.51 8.77 -2.16
N ARG A 46 -1.21 7.62 -1.52
CA ARG A 46 -2.14 6.51 -1.39
C ARG A 46 -3.40 6.93 -0.63
N GLY A 47 -3.25 7.58 0.52
CA GLY A 47 -4.38 8.10 1.30
C GLY A 47 -5.23 9.09 0.51
N HIS A 48 -4.60 9.98 -0.26
CA HIS A 48 -5.30 10.94 -1.12
C HIS A 48 -6.15 10.23 -2.20
N ARG A 49 -5.59 9.24 -2.90
CA ARG A 49 -6.34 8.44 -3.90
C ARG A 49 -7.55 7.75 -3.27
N MET A 50 -7.38 7.19 -2.07
CA MET A 50 -8.45 6.50 -1.34
C MET A 50 -9.56 7.47 -0.93
N ALA A 51 -9.21 8.67 -0.44
CA ALA A 51 -10.18 9.70 -0.11
C ALA A 51 -10.96 10.17 -1.34
N LEU A 52 -10.30 10.34 -2.49
CA LEU A 52 -10.96 10.68 -3.76
C LEU A 52 -11.96 9.59 -4.20
N ARG A 53 -11.59 8.30 -4.07
CA ARG A 53 -12.50 7.17 -4.36
C ARG A 53 -13.72 7.16 -3.44
N ALA A 54 -13.50 7.37 -2.13
CA ALA A 54 -14.59 7.47 -1.16
C ALA A 54 -15.56 8.61 -1.48
N MET A 55 -15.04 9.79 -1.81
CA MET A 55 -15.86 10.94 -2.22
C MET A 55 -16.64 10.68 -3.51
N ARG A 56 -16.00 10.08 -4.52
CA ARG A 56 -16.65 9.67 -5.78
C ARG A 56 -17.86 8.76 -5.51
N ASP A 57 -17.69 7.80 -4.60
CA ASP A 57 -18.70 6.78 -4.30
C ASP A 57 -19.65 7.20 -3.15
N LYS A 58 -19.55 8.46 -2.69
CA LYS A 58 -20.35 9.03 -1.59
C LYS A 58 -20.28 8.21 -0.30
N LYS A 59 -19.12 7.63 -0.02
CA LYS A 59 -18.83 6.87 1.21
C LYS A 59 -18.22 7.78 2.28
N PRO A 60 -18.43 7.48 3.58
CA PRO A 60 -17.80 8.24 4.67
C PRO A 60 -16.27 8.10 4.65
N LEU A 61 -15.54 9.13 5.09
CA LEU A 61 -14.08 9.06 5.26
C LEU A 61 -13.73 8.45 6.62
N ASP A 62 -13.97 7.14 6.76
CA ASP A 62 -13.70 6.37 7.97
C ASP A 62 -12.75 5.20 7.72
N TYR A 63 -12.41 4.48 8.80
CA TYR A 63 -11.51 3.34 8.74
C TYR A 63 -12.00 2.23 7.82
N ASN A 64 -13.30 1.94 7.82
CA ASN A 64 -13.86 0.85 7.00
C ASN A 64 -13.73 1.17 5.51
N THR A 65 -14.08 2.40 5.13
CA THR A 65 -13.96 2.89 3.76
C THR A 65 -12.49 2.98 3.33
N TYR A 66 -11.59 3.34 4.24
CA TYR A 66 -10.15 3.27 4.02
C TYR A 66 -9.71 1.83 3.72
N MET A 67 -10.05 0.86 4.56
CA MET A 67 -9.63 -0.53 4.32
C MET A 67 -10.20 -1.09 3.01
N ALA A 68 -11.44 -0.73 2.66
CA ALA A 68 -12.09 -1.15 1.43
C ALA A 68 -11.43 -0.61 0.15
N TYR A 69 -10.95 0.63 0.15
CA TYR A 69 -10.22 1.22 -0.99
C TYR A 69 -8.71 0.99 -0.93
N GLY A 70 -8.24 0.10 -0.05
CA GLY A 70 -6.84 -0.27 0.06
C GLY A 70 -6.24 -0.68 -1.29
N GLU A 71 -4.94 -0.44 -1.45
CA GLU A 71 -4.21 -0.70 -2.71
C GLU A 71 -3.24 -1.88 -2.58
N ILE A 72 -3.14 -2.48 -1.40
CA ILE A 72 -2.27 -3.62 -1.13
C ILE A 72 -3.17 -4.82 -0.88
N TYR A 73 -2.96 -5.87 -1.66
CA TYR A 73 -3.59 -7.16 -1.44
C TYR A 73 -2.95 -7.82 -0.21
N ALA A 74 -3.76 -8.09 0.82
CA ALA A 74 -3.31 -8.71 2.05
C ALA A 74 -3.79 -10.17 2.13
N THR A 75 -2.85 -11.10 2.22
CA THR A 75 -3.08 -12.55 2.39
C THR A 75 -3.04 -13.02 3.84
N LEU A 76 -2.50 -12.21 4.75
CA LEU A 76 -2.61 -12.43 6.19
C LEU A 76 -4.09 -12.47 6.60
N PRO A 77 -4.50 -13.41 7.47
CA PRO A 77 -5.87 -13.52 7.94
C PRO A 77 -6.22 -12.34 8.87
N GLY A 78 -6.55 -11.20 8.27
CA GLY A 78 -7.44 -10.20 8.84
C GLY A 78 -8.74 -10.29 8.05
N LYS A 79 -9.90 -10.30 8.72
CA LYS A 79 -11.20 -10.21 8.05
C LYS A 79 -11.29 -8.89 7.28
N MET A 80 -10.74 -8.85 6.08
CA MET A 80 -10.89 -7.77 5.12
C MET A 80 -12.07 -8.16 4.25
N GLU A 81 -13.28 -7.95 4.76
CA GLU A 81 -14.45 -7.96 3.88
C GLU A 81 -14.30 -6.76 2.93
N MET A 82 -14.07 -7.05 1.65
CA MET A 82 -13.98 -6.06 0.60
C MET A 82 -15.31 -5.29 0.56
N ALA A 83 -15.36 -4.03 1.02
CA ALA A 83 -16.61 -3.25 1.05
C ALA A 83 -16.98 -2.62 -0.31
N GLY A 84 -16.56 -3.25 -1.40
CA GLY A 84 -16.86 -2.81 -2.75
C GLY A 84 -16.31 -3.78 -3.80
N GLU A 85 -17.17 -4.18 -4.74
CA GLU A 85 -16.73 -4.82 -5.97
C GLU A 85 -15.99 -3.78 -6.82
N TYR A 86 -14.78 -4.13 -7.26
CA TYR A 86 -14.18 -3.43 -8.40
C TYR A 86 -15.06 -3.73 -9.62
N PRO A 87 -15.62 -2.73 -10.33
CA PRO A 87 -16.13 -3.00 -11.67
C PRO A 87 -14.96 -3.52 -12.49
N GLY A 88 -15.14 -4.71 -13.06
CA GLY A 88 -14.09 -5.49 -13.71
C GLY A 88 -13.17 -4.67 -14.61
N LEU A 89 -11.87 -4.96 -14.50
CA LEU A 89 -10.91 -4.68 -15.56
C LEU A 89 -11.30 -5.46 -16.82
#